data_AF-A0A925S7X9-F1
#
_entry.id   AF-A0A925S7X9-F1
#
_cell.length_a   1.000
_cell.length_b   1.000
_cell.length_c   1.000
_cell.angle_alpha   90.00
_cell.angle_beta   90.00
_cell.angle_gamma   90.00
#
_symmetry.space_group_name_H-M   'P 1'
#
loop_
_entity.id
_entity.type
_entity.pdbx_description
1 polymer ?
#
loop_
_entity_poly.entity_id
_entity_poly.type
_entity_poly.pdbx_seq_one_letter_code
_entity_poly.pdbx_strand_id
1 'polypeptide(L)'
;MESVDTFDLLEFQQKARDLCCPKKLFQLWEDVCRRYDGREIGEYELEEMKEVIWPSLRALASIRNSVNDEPVAIEETPKRKSA
;
A
#
# COMPACT_ATOMS: atom_id res chain seq x y z
N MET A 1 -3.06 35.19 -7.93
CA MET A 1 -1.72 34.59 -7.88
C MET A 1 -1.94 33.20 -7.33
N GLU A 2 -2.22 32.26 -8.22
CA GLU A 2 -2.53 30.88 -7.86
C GLU A 2 -1.24 30.23 -7.35
N SER A 3 -1.25 29.74 -6.11
CA SER A 3 -0.16 28.96 -5.55
C SER A 3 0.02 27.74 -6.45
N VAL A 4 1.14 27.67 -7.15
CA VAL A 4 1.50 26.47 -7.91
C VAL A 4 1.70 25.38 -6.85
N ASP A 5 0.70 24.52 -6.66
CA ASP A 5 0.74 23.37 -5.75
C ASP A 5 1.77 22.42 -6.32
N THR A 6 3.03 22.68 -5.98
CA THR A 6 4.16 21.94 -6.53
C THR A 6 4.18 20.64 -5.77
N PHE A 7 4.13 19.52 -6.49
CA PHE A 7 4.12 18.21 -5.87
C PHE A 7 5.44 17.99 -5.10
N ASP A 8 5.35 17.99 -3.77
CA ASP A 8 6.49 17.72 -2.90
C ASP A 8 6.54 16.24 -2.53
N LEU A 9 7.42 15.50 -3.20
CA LEU A 9 7.56 14.06 -3.03
C LEU A 9 7.83 13.67 -1.58
N LEU A 10 8.67 14.43 -0.87
CA LEU A 10 9.06 14.12 0.50
C LEU A 10 7.88 14.29 1.47
N GLU A 11 7.10 15.37 1.32
CA GLU A 11 5.87 15.54 2.11
C GLU A 11 4.86 14.42 1.85
N PHE A 12 4.68 14.02 0.59
CA PHE A 12 3.74 12.95 0.22
C PHE A 12 4.20 11.58 0.74
N GLN A 13 5.49 11.28 0.67
CA GLN A 13 6.06 10.07 1.28
C GLN A 13 5.89 10.07 2.81
N GLN A 14 6.12 11.22 3.46
CA GLN A 14 5.95 11.34 4.91
C GLN A 14 4.50 11.16 5.32
N LYS A 15 3.55 11.73 4.57
CA LYS A 15 2.10 11.51 4.78
C LYS A 15 1.75 10.03 4.61
N ALA A 16 2.25 9.36 3.58
CA ALA A 16 2.02 7.92 3.39
C ALA A 16 2.53 7.08 4.57
N ARG A 17 3.68 7.43 5.15
CA ARG A 17 4.24 6.73 6.32
C ARG A 17 3.44 6.97 7.61
N ASP A 18 2.86 8.16 7.78
CA ASP A 18 2.05 8.52 8.95
C ASP A 18 0.62 7.94 8.87
N LEU A 19 0.10 7.72 7.66
CA LEU A 19 -1.23 7.16 7.45
C LEU A 19 -1.31 5.68 7.83
N CYS A 20 -1.74 5.40 9.06
CA CYS A 20 -2.07 4.04 9.50
C CYS A 20 -3.45 3.53 9.03
N CYS A 21 -4.19 4.31 8.23
CA CYS A 21 -5.53 3.93 7.76
C CYS A 21 -5.50 3.50 6.28
N PRO A 22 -5.88 2.26 5.93
CA PRO A 22 -5.84 1.77 4.55
C PRO A 22 -6.68 2.62 3.60
N LYS A 23 -7.88 3.06 4.03
CA LYS A 23 -8.74 3.92 3.23
C LYS A 23 -8.06 5.25 2.86
N LYS A 24 -7.34 5.86 3.80
CA LYS A 24 -6.63 7.12 3.56
C LYS A 24 -5.40 6.91 2.67
N LEU A 25 -4.69 5.79 2.84
CA LEU A 25 -3.59 5.39 1.94
C LEU A 25 -4.08 5.21 0.50
N PHE A 26 -5.23 4.56 0.30
CA PHE A 26 -5.84 4.44 -1.02
C PHE A 26 -6.20 5.79 -1.62
N GLN A 27 -6.82 6.69 -0.85
CA GLN A 27 -7.13 8.03 -1.32
C GLN A 27 -5.88 8.82 -1.70
N LEU A 28 -4.79 8.67 -0.93
CA LEU A 28 -3.50 9.28 -1.27
C LEU A 28 -2.93 8.71 -2.58
N TRP A 29 -3.03 7.39 -2.77
CA TRP A 29 -2.59 6.74 -4.00
C TRP A 29 -3.40 7.18 -5.22
N GLU A 30 -4.74 7.27 -5.11
CA GLU A 30 -5.61 7.78 -6.18
C GLU A 30 -5.23 9.22 -6.57
N ASP A 31 -4.85 10.04 -5.60
CA ASP A 31 -4.44 11.42 -5.85
C ASP A 31 -3.09 11.51 -6.59
N VAL A 32 -2.12 10.64 -6.24
CA VAL A 32 -0.86 10.50 -6.97
C VAL A 32 -1.11 10.03 -8.41
N CYS A 33 -1.95 9.02 -8.62
CA CYS A 33 -2.29 8.55 -9.97
C CYS A 33 -2.97 9.66 -10.80
N ARG A 34 -3.90 10.41 -10.21
CA ARG A 34 -4.57 11.53 -10.89
C ARG A 34 -3.57 12.58 -11.36
N ARG A 35 -2.60 12.94 -10.51
CA ARG A 35 -1.54 13.90 -10.87
C ARG A 35 -0.61 13.35 -11.98
N TYR A 36 -0.32 12.05 -11.96
CA TYR A 36 0.47 11.43 -13.02
C TYR A 36 -0.26 11.45 -14.37
N ASP A 37 -1.55 11.08 -14.39
CA ASP A 37 -2.41 11.20 -15.57
C ASP A 37 -2.52 12.66 -16.05
N GLY A 38 -2.54 13.60 -15.11
CA GLY A 38 -2.49 15.05 -15.37
C GLY A 38 -1.14 15.58 -15.87
N ARG A 39 -0.10 14.72 -15.94
CA ARG A 39 1.30 15.09 -16.21
C ARG A 39 1.86 16.15 -15.25
N GLU A 40 1.31 16.23 -14.04
CA GLU A 40 1.79 17.10 -12.97
C GLU A 40 3.01 16.51 -12.26
N ILE A 41 3.17 15.19 -12.33
CA ILE A 41 4.30 14.44 -11.77
C ILE A 41 4.87 13.46 -12.81
N GLY A 42 6.16 13.15 -12.68
CA GLY A 42 6.85 12.19 -13.54
C GLY A 42 6.65 10.73 -13.11
N GLU A 43 7.17 9.82 -13.94
CA GLU A 43 7.22 8.37 -13.65
C GLU A 43 8.06 8.10 -12.40
N TYR A 44 9.12 8.87 -12.18
CA TYR A 44 9.97 8.77 -11.01
C TYR A 44 9.18 9.00 -9.71
N GLU A 45 8.46 10.11 -9.60
CA GLU A 45 7.63 10.41 -8.41
C GLU A 45 6.51 9.38 -8.18
N LEU A 46 5.92 8.87 -9.26
CA LEU A 46 4.91 7.81 -9.18
C LEU A 46 5.50 6.51 -8.59
N GLU A 47 6.65 6.07 -9.09
CA GLU A 47 7.35 4.87 -8.62
C GLU A 47 7.79 5.03 -7.16
N GLU A 48 8.34 6.17 -6.79
CA GLU A 48 8.74 6.49 -5.41
C GLU A 48 7.54 6.42 -4.45
N MET A 49 6.39 6.98 -4.83
CA MET A 49 5.18 6.92 -4.00
C MET A 49 4.63 5.50 -3.86
N LYS A 50 4.71 4.70 -4.93
CA LYS A 50 4.30 3.30 -4.95
C LYS A 50 5.13 2.46 -3.99
N GLU A 51 6.45 2.65 -3.97
CA GLU A 51 7.37 1.96 -3.06
C GLU A 51 7.07 2.27 -1.59
N VAL A 52 6.54 3.45 -1.28
CA VAL A 52 6.16 3.82 0.10
C VAL A 52 4.77 3.32 0.48
N ILE A 53 3.79 3.34 -0.43
CA ILE A 53 2.40 2.99 -0.11
C ILE A 53 2.16 1.46 -0.10
N TRP A 54 2.74 0.73 -1.04
CA TRP A 54 2.57 -0.72 -1.14
C TRP A 54 2.98 -1.55 0.09
N PRO A 55 4.12 -1.32 0.76
CA PRO A 55 4.46 -2.08 1.96
C PRO A 55 3.41 -1.88 3.07
N SER A 56 2.90 -0.66 3.24
CA SER A 56 1.85 -0.36 4.21
C SER A 56 0.54 -1.08 3.88
N LEU A 57 0.12 -1.10 2.61
CA LEU A 57 -1.06 -1.85 2.17
C LEU A 57 -0.89 -3.36 2.34
N ARG A 58 0.30 -3.90 2.04
CA ARG A 58 0.62 -5.32 2.20
C ARG A 58 0.62 -5.74 3.68
N ALA A 59 1.20 -4.92 4.55
CA ALA A 59 1.18 -5.15 6.00
C ALA A 59 -0.27 -5.19 6.53
N LEU A 60 -1.11 -4.24 6.10
CA LEU A 60 -2.53 -4.20 6.49
C LEU A 60 -3.32 -5.41 5.97
N ALA A 61 -3.07 -5.85 4.74
CA ALA A 61 -3.67 -7.07 4.20
C ALA A 61 -3.21 -8.32 4.96
N SER A 62 -1.93 -8.39 5.35
CA SER A 62 -1.39 -9.48 6.16
C SER A 62 -2.02 -9.51 7.54
N ILE A 63 -2.14 -8.37 8.23
CA ILE A 63 -2.80 -8.27 9.54
C ILE A 63 -4.27 -8.69 9.44
N ARG A 64 -5.00 -8.22 8.41
CA ARG A 64 -6.39 -8.65 8.19
C ARG A 64 -6.49 -10.16 8.05
N ASN A 65 -5.61 -10.79 7.28
CA ASN A 65 -5.60 -12.24 7.14
C ASN A 65 -5.29 -12.92 8.48
N SER A 66 -4.32 -12.43 9.25
CA SER A 66 -4.00 -12.99 10.57
C SER A 66 -5.09 -12.79 11.63
N VAL A 67 -5.90 -11.74 11.52
CA VAL A 67 -7.02 -11.45 12.45
C VAL A 67 -8.30 -12.21 12.05
N ASN A 68 -8.52 -12.43 10.75
CA ASN A 68 -9.62 -13.26 10.25
C ASN A 68 -9.31 -14.77 10.23
N ASP A 69 -8.05 -15.16 10.49
CA ASP A 69 -7.68 -16.56 10.73
C ASP A 69 -8.15 -16.96 12.14
N GLU A 70 -9.47 -17.17 12.27
CA GLU A 70 -9.94 -18.19 13.21
C GLU A 70 -9.28 -19.52 12.80
N PRO A 71 -8.81 -20.34 13.75
CA PRO A 71 -8.02 -21.52 13.45
C PRO A 71 -8.85 -22.47 12.59
N VAL A 72 -8.57 -22.51 11.29
CA VAL A 72 -9.04 -23.63 10.48
C VAL A 72 -8.29 -24.85 11.01
N ALA A 73 -9.06 -25.77 11.58
CA ALA A 73 -8.54 -26.99 12.19
C ALA A 73 -7.58 -27.65 11.20
N ILE A 74 -6.32 -27.76 11.61
CA ILE A 74 -5.34 -28.62 10.96
C ILE A 74 -5.89 -30.05 11.00
N GLU A 75 -6.49 -30.51 9.91
CA GLU A 75 -6.70 -31.94 9.72
C GLU A 75 -5.32 -32.58 9.50
N GLU A 76 -4.77 -33.06 10.61
CA GLU A 76 -3.63 -33.94 10.65
C GLU A 76 -3.94 -35.28 9.94
N THR A 77 -2.98 -35.66 9.09
CA THR A 77 -2.49 -37.04 8.79
C THR A 77 -3.07 -37.83 7.61
N PRO A 78 -2.36 -38.86 7.08
CA PRO A 78 -0.97 -39.28 7.33
C PRO A 78 -0.09 -39.48 6.08
N LYS A 79 1.21 -39.33 6.33
CA LYS A 79 2.36 -39.87 5.62
C LYS A 79 2.17 -41.35 5.25
N ARG A 80 2.10 -41.70 3.96
CA ARG A 80 2.38 -43.08 3.50
C ARG A 80 3.69 -43.12 2.72
N LYS A 81 4.57 -43.96 3.26
CA LYS A 81 5.91 -44.28 2.79
C LYS A 81 5.85 -44.94 1.41
N SER A 82 6.87 -44.66 0.60
CA SER A 82 7.27 -45.45 -0.57
C SER A 82 7.48 -46.92 -0.20
N ALA A 83 7.00 -47.81 -1.07
CA ALA A 83 7.53 -49.15 -1.31
C ALA A 83 7.34 -49.43 -2.82
#